data_AF-A0A0G2JBI2-F1
#
_entry.id   AF-A0A0G2JBI2-F1
#
_cell.length_a   1.000
_cell.length_b   1.000
_cell.length_c   1.000
_cell.angle_alpha   90.00
_cell.angle_beta   90.00
_cell.angle_gamma   90.00
#
_symmetry.space_group_name_H-M   'P 1'
#
loop_
_entity.id
_entity.type
_entity.pdbx_description
1 polymer ?
#
loop_
_entity_poly.entity_id
_entity_poly.type
_entity_poly.pdbx_seq_one_letter_code
_entity_poly.pdbx_strand_id
1 'polypeptide(L)' 'MRTPAQVSQKAPKVLYQFFEVRVDREEAQWPEMHKRKRQWVTYAQAAAALAARPELLDALNRSSVKR' A
#
# COMPACT_ATOMS: atom_id res chain seq x y z
N MET A 1 0.25 -5.07 -13.16
CA MET A 1 -1.02 -4.47 -13.65
C MET A 1 -2.11 -5.54 -13.61
N ARG A 2 -3.36 -5.19 -13.22
CA ARG A 2 -4.50 -6.12 -13.35
C ARG A 2 -4.64 -6.53 -14.81
N THR A 3 -4.83 -7.81 -15.09
CA THR A 3 -5.13 -8.25 -16.46
C THR A 3 -6.55 -7.77 -16.84
N PRO A 4 -6.85 -7.57 -18.13
CA PRO A 4 -8.19 -7.17 -18.56
C PRO A 4 -9.31 -8.09 -18.05
N ALA A 5 -9.01 -9.37 -17.83
CA ALA A 5 -9.93 -10.36 -17.26
C ALA A 5 -10.32 -10.07 -15.79
N GLN A 6 -9.48 -9.33 -15.05
CA GLN A 6 -9.67 -9.00 -13.63
C GLN A 6 -10.40 -7.66 -13.42
N VAL A 7 -10.72 -6.94 -14.50
CA VAL A 7 -11.41 -5.64 -14.43
C VAL A 7 -12.83 -5.82 -14.95
N SER A 8 -13.80 -5.85 -14.03
CA SER A 8 -15.23 -5.83 -14.41
C SER A 8 -15.53 -4.56 -15.22
N GLN A 9 -16.30 -4.69 -16.31
CA GLN A 9 -16.73 -3.54 -17.13
C GLN A 9 -17.56 -2.52 -16.35
N LYS A 10 -18.15 -2.92 -15.22
CA LYS A 10 -18.91 -2.05 -14.30
C LYS A 10 -18.07 -1.52 -13.14
N ALA A 11 -16.77 -1.82 -13.09
CA ALA A 11 -15.92 -1.34 -12.01
C ALA A 11 -15.84 0.20 -12.06
N PRO A 12 -16.05 0.89 -10.93
CA PRO A 12 -15.90 2.34 -10.90
C PRO A 12 -14.49 2.73 -11.33
N LYS A 13 -14.37 3.84 -12.06
CA LYS A 13 -13.06 4.44 -12.33
C LYS A 13 -12.48 4.87 -10.98
N VAL A 14 -11.44 4.19 -10.54
CA VAL A 14 -10.72 4.52 -9.31
C VAL A 14 -9.37 5.12 -9.68
N LEU A 15 -9.07 6.29 -9.13
CA LEU A 15 -7.76 6.92 -9.20
C LEU A 15 -7.01 6.60 -7.92
N TYR A 16 -5.81 6.04 -8.05
CA TYR A 16 -4.89 5.87 -6.93
C TYR A 16 -3.81 6.95 -7.01
N GLN A 17 -3.59 7.64 -5.89
CA GLN A 17 -2.48 8.58 -5.73
C GLN A 17 -1.65 8.11 -4.53
N PHE A 18 -0.35 7.92 -4.75
CA PHE A 18 0.59 7.45 -3.73
C PHE A 18 1.53 8.59 -3.36
N PHE A 19 1.77 8.74 -2.06
CA PHE A 19 2.66 9.75 -1.51
C PHE A 19 3.67 9.06 -0.61
N GLU A 20 4.93 9.46 -0.74
CA GLU A 20 5.99 9.02 0.15
C GLU A 20 6.21 10.07 1.23
N VAL A 21 6.29 9.63 2.48
CA VAL A 21 6.49 10.51 3.63
C VAL A 21 7.51 9.91 4.58
N ARG A 22 8.23 10.78 5.28
CA ARG A 22 9.09 10.40 6.40
C ARG A 22 8.26 10.50 7.68
N VAL A 23 8.28 9.45 8.49
CA VAL A 23 7.63 9.44 9.80
C VAL A 23 8.65 9.78 10.86
N ASP A 24 8.42 10.88 11.58
CA ASP A 24 9.33 11.35 12.62
C ASP A 24 9.04 10.72 13.99
N ARG A 25 7.77 10.44 14.28
CA ARG A 25 7.34 9.78 15.51
C ARG A 25 6.09 8.94 15.32
N GLU A 26 5.98 7.92 16.14
CA GLU A 26 4.81 7.04 16.19
C GLU A 26 3.92 7.43 17.38
N GLU A 27 2.73 7.96 17.10
CA GLU A 27 1.79 8.38 18.15
C GLU A 27 1.16 7.18 18.86
N ALA A 28 1.13 7.19 20.19
CA ALA A 28 0.44 6.15 20.97
C ALA A 28 -1.07 6.17 20.70
N GLN A 29 -1.64 7.35 20.43
CA GLN A 29 -3.05 7.54 20.10
C GLN A 29 -3.25 8.00 18.66
N TRP A 30 -4.07 7.27 17.88
CA TRP A 30 -4.36 7.60 16.50
C TRP A 30 -5.82 7.27 16.12
N PRO A 31 -6.44 8.00 15.17
CA PRO A 31 -7.89 7.98 14.95
C PRO A 31 -8.52 6.60 14.65
N GLU A 32 -7.77 5.67 14.05
CA GLU A 32 -8.28 4.37 13.62
C GLU A 32 -7.73 3.19 14.44
N MET A 33 -7.11 3.43 15.60
CA MET A 33 -6.44 2.39 16.39
C MET A 33 -7.28 1.19 16.78
N HIS A 34 -8.59 1.38 16.92
CA HIS A 34 -9.51 0.32 17.32
C HIS A 34 -10.05 -0.47 16.13
N LYS A 35 -9.84 0.01 14.89
CA LYS A 35 -10.32 -0.61 13.65
C LYS A 35 -9.21 -1.30 12.88
N ARG A 36 -7.96 -0.88 13.07
CA ARG A 36 -6.82 -1.34 12.29
C ARG A 36 -5.60 -1.58 13.17
N LYS A 37 -4.78 -2.52 12.72
CA LYS A 37 -3.45 -2.76 13.28
C LYS A 37 -2.42 -2.07 12.40
N ARG A 38 -1.38 -1.50 13.01
CA ARG A 38 -0.21 -0.96 12.31
C ARG A 38 1.03 -1.76 12.69
N GLN A 39 1.93 -1.91 11.73
CA GLN A 39 3.21 -2.57 11.95
C GLN A 39 4.23 -1.95 10.98
N TRP A 40 5.43 -1.69 11.50
CA TRP A 40 6.59 -1.38 10.66
C TRP A 40 7.14 -2.65 10.05
N VAL A 41 7.43 -2.59 8.75
CA VAL A 41 7.89 -3.73 7.97
C VAL A 41 9.05 -3.32 7.09
N THR A 42 9.93 -4.28 6.79
CA THR A 42 10.94 -4.10 5.75
C THR A 42 10.31 -4.10 4.36
N TYR A 43 11.06 -3.67 3.35
CA TYR A 43 10.60 -3.75 1.96
C TYR A 43 10.19 -5.16 1.56
N ALA A 44 10.99 -6.18 1.89
CA ALA A 44 10.69 -7.58 1.55
C ALA A 44 9.37 -8.06 2.18
N GLN A 45 9.13 -7.72 3.44
CA GLN A 45 7.88 -8.05 4.13
C GLN A 45 6.68 -7.32 3.51
N ALA A 46 6.83 -6.04 3.19
CA ALA A 46 5.80 -5.26 2.50
C ALA A 46 5.50 -5.83 1.11
N ALA A 47 6.53 -6.16 0.32
CA ALA A 47 6.37 -6.73 -1.02
C ALA A 47 5.62 -8.07 -0.98
N ALA A 48 5.94 -8.94 -0.02
CA ALA A 48 5.23 -10.20 0.18
C ALA A 48 3.75 -9.98 0.56
N ALA A 49 3.47 -9.06 1.49
CA ALA A 49 2.11 -8.74 1.91
C ALA A 49 1.25 -8.10 0.80
N LEU A 50 1.89 -7.37 -0.12
CA LEU A 50 1.24 -6.66 -1.21
C LEU A 50 1.17 -7.47 -2.53
N ALA A 51 1.66 -8.71 -2.55
CA ALA A 51 1.77 -9.52 -3.78
C ALA A 51 0.45 -9.67 -4.56
N ALA A 52 -0.68 -9.74 -3.87
CA ALA A 52 -2.00 -9.86 -4.49
C ALA A 52 -2.58 -8.52 -5.01
N ARG A 53 -1.91 -7.39 -4.77
CA ARG A 53 -2.37 -6.03 -5.09
C ARG A 53 -1.32 -5.31 -5.96
N PRO A 54 -1.33 -5.55 -7.28
CA PRO A 54 -0.25 -5.14 -8.17
C PRO A 54 -0.04 -3.61 -8.21
N GLU A 55 -1.09 -2.81 -8.04
CA GLU A 55 -0.98 -1.35 -7.95
C GLU A 55 -0.21 -0.87 -6.71
N LEU A 56 -0.41 -1.53 -5.56
CA LEU A 56 0.31 -1.20 -4.33
C LEU A 56 1.76 -1.69 -4.39
N LEU A 57 1.99 -2.87 -4.98
CA LEU A 57 3.33 -3.40 -5.18
C LEU A 57 4.14 -2.53 -6.16
N ASP A 58 3.52 -2.04 -7.25
CA ASP A 58 4.18 -1.11 -8.18
C ASP A 58 4.52 0.22 -7.49
N ALA A 59 3.63 0.77 -6.66
CA ALA A 59 3.91 1.96 -5.86
C ALA A 59 5.09 1.74 -4.90
N LEU A 60 5.13 0.61 -4.18
CA LEU A 60 6.24 0.24 -3.30
C LEU A 60 7.56 0.13 -4.09
N ASN A 61 7.53 -0.47 -5.27
CA ASN A 61 8.72 -0.66 -6.12
C ASN A 61 9.32 0.65 -6.64
N ARG A 62 8.51 1.69 -6.77
CA ARG A 62 8.89 3.05 -7.22
C ARG A 62 9.27 3.98 -6.07
N SER A 63 8.99 3.62 -4.83
CA SER A 63 9.35 4.40 -3.65
C SER A 63 10.87 4.38 -3.40
N SER A 64 11.36 5.28 -2.55
CA SER A 64 12.77 5.33 -2.15
C SER A 64 13.14 4.32 -1.05
N VAL A 65 12.19 3.48 -0.60
CA VAL A 65 12.41 2.45 0.43
C VAL A 65 13.45 1.44 -0.05
N LYS A 66 14.46 1.18 0.80
CA LYS A 66 15.55 0.25 0.50
C LYS A 66 15.08 -1.21 0.47
N ARG A 67 15.54 -1.95 -0.54
CA ARG A 67 15.22 -3.36 -0.78
C ARG A 67 16.05 -4.30 0.10
#